data_AF-F0QVZ1-F1
#
_entry.id   AF-F0QVZ1-F1
#
_cell.length_a   1.000
_cell.length_b   1.000
_cell.length_c   1.000
_cell.angle_alpha   90.00
_cell.angle_beta   90.00
_cell.angle_gamma   90.00
#
_symmetry.space_group_name_H-M   'P 1'
#
loop_
_entity.id
_entity.type
_entity.pdbx_description
1 polymer ?
#
loop_
_entity_poly.entity_id
_entity_poly.type
_entity_poly.pdbx_seq_one_letter_code
_entity_poly.pdbx_strand_id
1 'polypeptide(L)'
;MDVLSIGAIAIPASIAVASLMRDFSTDSVTVGTRFILPYKVPLDRHLCVLGPTRGGKSSLVKAMIKGLRRKYVVTVLDWHGEYTGVLPTLPTSAITIDLEKIPPKLLTEILGFGLGLNEPSMYMLYRMIRDGNYTNFNDLINKIDNYLVNTRTEAEMKAAILRRLEYSAMNIGKGIVGIDALMEGDAVIDLSDLTIIEEKRLVSSLILAALYMHYMKMGLIEKGVKHVLIVEEAQNLLDINGPSYSIVDHIIMELAKYGLRAVLVSNAVPKSSILKHCNIVLFKISPEILDGEVTLSRDLINKMNEISMEEAIVITNRGVTKIRPLRAIIEPSHVVIRRFNDVKNESQQDINVPVNNGFTERISNENKLSINDKLIANAKTSEDLGNNSDRASMRLVNSINDSKAVSSSGTRSSDDSIFRKQIMELEREVVNLRDKVSEIERILDADEKIIERILELDGKLKNNIHS
;
A
#
# COMPACT_ATOMS: atom_id res chain seq x y z
N MET A 1 -40.62 42.96 -10.27
CA MET A 1 -39.37 42.23 -9.97
C MET A 1 -38.23 43.09 -10.45
N ASP A 2 -37.29 43.44 -9.59
CA ASP A 2 -36.26 44.42 -9.93
C ASP A 2 -35.19 43.85 -10.85
N VAL A 3 -34.71 44.66 -11.79
CA VAL A 3 -33.64 44.28 -12.74
C VAL A 3 -32.37 43.85 -11.98
N LEU A 4 -32.15 44.43 -10.78
CA LEU A 4 -31.07 44.07 -9.87
C LEU A 4 -31.13 42.62 -9.35
N SER A 5 -32.32 42.07 -9.06
CA SER A 5 -32.42 40.68 -8.56
C SER A 5 -32.24 39.65 -9.67
N ILE A 6 -32.63 39.98 -10.92
CA ILE A 6 -32.33 39.18 -12.10
C ILE A 6 -30.81 39.13 -12.34
N GLY A 7 -30.12 40.28 -12.28
CA GLY A 7 -28.66 40.34 -12.39
C GLY A 7 -27.92 39.54 -11.31
N ALA A 8 -28.40 39.62 -10.06
CA ALA A 8 -27.83 38.90 -8.92
C ALA A 8 -27.93 37.37 -9.03
N ILE A 9 -28.90 36.84 -9.79
CA ILE A 9 -29.06 35.39 -10.06
C ILE A 9 -28.36 34.98 -11.36
N ALA A 10 -28.40 35.83 -12.39
CA ALA A 10 -27.80 35.58 -13.69
C ALA A 10 -26.28 35.42 -13.65
N ILE A 11 -25.57 36.17 -12.78
CA ILE A 11 -24.11 36.10 -12.66
C ILE A 11 -23.67 34.74 -12.06
N PRO A 12 -24.18 34.29 -10.88
CA PRO A 12 -23.93 32.94 -10.37
C PRO A 12 -24.32 31.83 -11.36
N ALA A 13 -25.47 31.94 -12.02
CA ALA A 13 -25.92 30.95 -13.00
C ALA A 13 -24.96 30.87 -14.21
N SER A 14 -24.51 32.01 -14.74
CA SER A 14 -23.55 32.06 -15.85
C SER A 14 -22.18 31.51 -15.45
N ILE A 15 -21.71 31.78 -14.23
CA ILE A 15 -20.47 31.21 -13.69
C ILE A 15 -20.61 29.69 -13.50
N ALA A 16 -21.76 29.21 -13.03
CA ALA A 16 -22.03 27.78 -12.89
C ALA A 16 -22.08 27.07 -14.25
N VAL A 17 -22.76 27.64 -15.26
CA VAL A 17 -22.81 27.09 -16.63
C VAL A 17 -21.44 27.14 -17.30
N ALA A 18 -20.67 28.24 -17.16
CA ALA A 18 -19.31 28.33 -17.67
C ALA A 18 -18.37 27.32 -16.99
N SER A 19 -18.53 27.08 -15.68
CA SER A 19 -17.84 25.98 -15.00
C SER A 19 -18.25 24.63 -15.56
N LEU A 20 -19.55 24.39 -15.79
CA LEU A 20 -20.06 23.13 -16.30
C LEU A 20 -19.56 22.83 -17.72
N MET A 21 -19.47 23.84 -18.59
CA MET A 21 -18.88 23.68 -19.93
C MET A 21 -17.36 23.46 -19.86
N ARG A 22 -16.66 24.14 -18.95
CA ARG A 22 -15.23 23.91 -18.71
C ARG A 22 -14.95 22.51 -18.13
N ASP A 23 -15.90 21.97 -17.37
CA ASP A 23 -15.87 20.61 -16.82
C ASP A 23 -15.93 19.55 -17.93
N PHE A 24 -16.68 19.77 -19.02
CA PHE A 24 -16.64 18.88 -20.19
C PHE A 24 -15.34 19.01 -20.99
N SER A 25 -14.72 20.19 -21.02
CA SER A 25 -13.57 20.48 -21.88
C SER A 25 -12.19 20.25 -21.25
N THR A 26 -12.07 19.98 -19.94
CA THR A 26 -10.75 19.86 -19.28
C THR A 26 -10.65 18.70 -18.28
N ASP A 27 -9.57 17.92 -18.41
CA ASP A 27 -9.24 16.82 -17.49
C ASP A 27 -8.89 17.36 -16.10
N SER A 28 -9.76 17.06 -15.15
CA SER A 28 -9.75 17.64 -13.82
C SER A 28 -10.55 16.79 -12.84
N VAL A 29 -10.32 17.01 -11.55
CA VAL A 29 -11.03 16.39 -10.43
C VAL A 29 -11.43 17.44 -9.41
N THR A 30 -12.67 17.38 -8.91
CA THR A 30 -13.13 18.24 -7.81
C THR A 30 -12.55 17.71 -6.50
N VAL A 31 -11.82 18.55 -5.77
CA VAL A 31 -11.17 18.18 -4.49
C VAL A 31 -11.81 18.85 -3.27
N GLY A 32 -12.67 19.85 -3.48
CA GLY A 32 -13.32 20.56 -2.37
C GLY A 32 -14.12 21.76 -2.83
N THR A 33 -14.34 22.72 -1.93
CA THR A 33 -14.83 24.06 -2.25
C THR A 33 -13.83 25.14 -1.82
N ARG A 34 -13.83 26.25 -2.56
CA ARG A 34 -13.23 27.51 -2.14
C ARG A 34 -14.38 28.47 -1.86
N PHE A 35 -14.57 28.81 -0.58
CA PHE A 35 -15.81 29.42 -0.06
C PHE A 35 -17.04 28.54 -0.34
N ILE A 36 -17.76 28.81 -1.43
CA ILE A 36 -18.99 28.09 -1.85
C ILE A 36 -18.78 27.41 -3.22
N LEU A 37 -17.81 27.85 -4.03
CA LEU A 37 -17.58 27.35 -5.38
C LEU A 37 -16.76 26.05 -5.37
N PRO A 38 -17.09 25.04 -6.19
CA PRO A 38 -16.27 23.83 -6.35
C PRO A 38 -14.85 24.18 -6.78
N TYR A 39 -13.85 23.66 -6.06
CA TYR A 39 -12.44 23.80 -6.41
C TYR A 39 -11.95 22.53 -7.09
N LYS A 40 -11.30 22.70 -8.25
CA LYS A 40 -10.85 21.60 -9.11
C LYS A 40 -9.36 21.66 -9.37
N VAL A 41 -8.72 20.50 -9.24
CA VAL A 41 -7.32 20.28 -9.60
C VAL A 41 -7.29 19.75 -11.04
N PRO A 42 -6.46 20.33 -11.94
CA PRO A 42 -6.23 19.75 -13.25
C PRO A 42 -5.52 18.40 -13.10
N LEU A 43 -5.84 17.44 -13.97
CA LEU A 43 -5.13 16.17 -14.10
C LEU A 43 -4.04 16.28 -15.18
N ASP A 44 -3.47 17.47 -15.38
CA ASP A 44 -2.28 17.68 -16.19
C ASP A 44 -1.09 16.88 -15.62
N ARG A 45 -1.01 16.86 -14.29
CA ARG A 45 -0.05 16.14 -13.45
C ARG A 45 -0.71 15.00 -12.65
N HIS A 46 0.12 14.20 -12.00
CA HIS A 46 -0.30 13.27 -10.94
C HIS A 46 -0.83 14.03 -9.71
N LEU A 47 -1.35 13.32 -8.71
CA LEU A 47 -1.91 13.95 -7.50
C LEU A 47 -1.41 13.27 -6.23
N CYS A 48 -0.77 14.02 -5.33
CA CYS A 48 -0.47 13.54 -3.98
C CYS A 48 -1.52 14.07 -2.99
N VAL A 49 -2.14 13.18 -2.22
CA VAL A 49 -3.03 13.51 -1.09
C VAL A 49 -2.29 13.17 0.20
N LEU A 50 -1.83 14.20 0.91
CA LEU A 50 -0.86 14.12 2.01
C LEU A 50 -1.46 14.63 3.32
N GLY A 51 -0.96 14.10 4.44
CA GLY A 51 -1.34 14.51 5.80
C GLY A 51 -1.56 13.32 6.73
N PRO A 52 -1.84 13.53 8.02
CA PRO A 52 -1.84 12.48 9.03
C PRO A 52 -2.95 11.42 8.84
N THR A 53 -2.78 10.29 9.52
CA THR A 53 -3.81 9.26 9.70
C THR A 53 -5.07 9.89 10.31
N ARG A 54 -6.26 9.45 9.88
CA ARG A 54 -7.57 10.05 10.24
C ARG A 54 -7.78 11.51 9.81
N GLY A 55 -6.83 12.16 9.13
CA GLY A 55 -6.96 13.54 8.63
C GLY A 55 -8.04 13.76 7.55
N GLY A 56 -8.75 12.72 7.12
CA GLY A 56 -9.84 12.82 6.13
C GLY A 56 -9.47 12.45 4.69
N LYS A 57 -8.20 12.08 4.43
CA LYS A 57 -7.69 11.69 3.09
C LYS A 57 -8.60 10.72 2.34
N SER A 58 -8.89 9.56 2.93
CA SER A 58 -9.70 8.51 2.27
C SER A 58 -11.16 8.95 2.04
N SER A 59 -11.72 9.81 2.90
CA SER A 59 -13.05 10.41 2.68
C SER A 59 -13.08 11.36 1.47
N LEU A 60 -12.01 12.15 1.27
CA LEU A 60 -11.83 12.96 0.07
C LEU A 60 -11.70 12.08 -1.18
N VAL A 61 -10.87 11.05 -1.14
CA VAL A 61 -10.63 10.17 -2.29
C VAL A 61 -11.90 9.40 -2.68
N LYS A 62 -12.68 8.90 -1.70
CA LYS A 62 -14.02 8.32 -1.93
C LYS A 62 -14.97 9.30 -2.63
N ALA A 63 -14.96 10.58 -2.24
CA ALA A 63 -15.75 11.60 -2.92
C ALA A 63 -15.23 11.93 -4.34
N MET A 64 -13.92 11.90 -4.56
CA MET A 64 -13.30 12.08 -5.88
C MET A 64 -13.68 10.95 -6.84
N ILE A 65 -13.64 9.68 -6.41
CA ILE A 65 -13.95 8.50 -7.25
C ILE A 65 -15.32 8.65 -7.93
N LYS A 66 -16.34 9.12 -7.19
CA LYS A 66 -17.72 9.37 -7.72
C LYS A 66 -17.77 10.38 -8.87
N GLY A 67 -16.78 11.28 -8.98
CA GLY A 67 -16.59 12.20 -10.09
C GLY A 67 -15.68 11.67 -11.19
N LEU A 68 -14.59 10.99 -10.82
CA LEU A 68 -13.58 10.42 -11.74
C LEU A 68 -14.17 9.35 -12.66
N ARG A 69 -14.90 8.37 -12.08
CA ARG A 69 -15.47 7.21 -12.79
C ARG A 69 -16.55 7.52 -13.84
N ARG A 70 -16.86 8.81 -14.04
CA ARG A 70 -17.78 9.32 -15.07
C ARG A 70 -17.07 9.66 -16.38
N LYS A 71 -15.74 9.56 -16.42
CA LYS A 71 -14.88 10.01 -17.53
C LYS A 71 -13.69 9.08 -17.79
N TYR A 72 -13.11 8.54 -16.73
CA TYR A 72 -11.90 7.74 -16.76
C TYR A 72 -12.19 6.41 -16.07
N VAL A 73 -11.49 5.35 -16.47
CA VAL A 73 -11.43 4.12 -15.67
C VAL A 73 -10.77 4.44 -14.33
N VAL A 74 -11.26 3.88 -13.22
CA VAL A 74 -10.64 4.07 -11.89
C VAL A 74 -10.24 2.72 -11.28
N THR A 75 -8.96 2.55 -10.99
CA THR A 75 -8.45 1.40 -10.21
C THR A 75 -7.92 1.89 -8.88
N VAL A 76 -8.32 1.26 -7.77
CA VAL A 76 -7.81 1.55 -6.43
C VAL A 76 -6.99 0.36 -5.92
N LEU A 77 -5.76 0.59 -5.46
CA LEU A 77 -5.08 -0.31 -4.53
C LEU A 77 -5.48 0.10 -3.12
N ASP A 78 -6.30 -0.73 -2.48
CA ASP A 78 -6.91 -0.46 -1.19
C ASP A 78 -6.17 -1.23 -0.09
N TRP A 79 -5.45 -0.53 0.78
CA TRP A 79 -4.50 -1.13 1.71
C TRP A 79 -5.20 -1.70 2.95
N HIS A 80 -6.34 -1.09 3.31
CA HIS A 80 -7.08 -1.36 4.54
C HIS A 80 -8.53 -1.85 4.32
N GLY A 81 -9.00 -1.99 3.07
CA GLY A 81 -10.39 -2.34 2.74
C GLY A 81 -11.34 -1.14 2.91
N GLU A 82 -10.81 0.08 2.85
CA GLU A 82 -11.58 1.31 3.10
C GLU A 82 -12.58 1.62 1.97
N TYR A 83 -12.28 1.25 0.73
CA TYR A 83 -13.03 1.59 -0.49
C TYR A 83 -13.96 0.46 -0.97
N THR A 84 -14.01 -0.66 -0.26
CA THR A 84 -14.93 -1.77 -0.53
C THR A 84 -16.38 -1.28 -0.66
N GLY A 85 -17.04 -1.64 -1.76
CA GLY A 85 -18.38 -1.18 -2.12
C GLY A 85 -18.46 0.18 -2.85
N VAL A 86 -17.36 0.93 -3.01
CA VAL A 86 -17.33 2.18 -3.81
C VAL A 86 -17.29 1.90 -5.32
N LEU A 87 -16.53 0.87 -5.72
CA LEU A 87 -16.43 0.27 -7.05
C LEU A 87 -16.51 -1.27 -6.91
N PRO A 88 -16.63 -2.05 -7.99
CA PRO A 88 -16.48 -3.51 -7.93
C PRO A 88 -15.18 -3.91 -7.22
N THR A 89 -15.28 -4.73 -6.18
CA THR A 89 -14.15 -5.12 -5.33
C THR A 89 -13.63 -6.49 -5.73
N LEU A 90 -12.32 -6.63 -5.87
CA LEU A 90 -11.61 -7.83 -6.27
C LEU A 90 -10.52 -8.15 -5.23
N PRO A 91 -10.50 -9.35 -4.63
CA PRO A 91 -9.40 -9.75 -3.76
C PRO A 91 -8.15 -10.04 -4.60
N THR A 92 -6.97 -9.87 -4.01
CA THR A 92 -5.67 -10.16 -4.64
C THR A 92 -5.59 -11.55 -5.27
N SER A 93 -6.19 -12.55 -4.62
CA SER A 93 -6.25 -13.94 -5.05
C SER A 93 -7.02 -14.16 -6.38
N ALA A 94 -7.89 -13.23 -6.77
CA ALA A 94 -8.62 -13.28 -8.05
C ALA A 94 -7.80 -12.77 -9.24
N ILE A 95 -6.64 -12.13 -8.99
CA ILE A 95 -5.80 -11.47 -10.01
C ILE A 95 -4.73 -12.44 -10.52
N THR A 96 -4.55 -12.43 -11.84
CA THR A 96 -3.56 -13.25 -12.57
C THR A 96 -2.40 -12.38 -12.97
N ILE A 97 -1.19 -12.73 -12.53
CA ILE A 97 0.04 -12.00 -12.87
C ILE A 97 0.95 -12.93 -13.66
N ASP A 98 1.13 -12.57 -14.93
CA ASP A 98 2.05 -13.20 -15.87
C ASP A 98 3.44 -12.58 -15.70
N LEU A 99 4.39 -13.39 -15.20
CA LEU A 99 5.75 -12.94 -14.90
C LEU A 99 6.66 -12.90 -16.14
N GLU A 100 6.36 -13.68 -17.18
CA GLU A 100 7.11 -13.68 -18.45
C GLU A 100 6.98 -12.31 -19.14
N LYS A 101 5.82 -11.67 -18.97
CA LYS A 101 5.55 -10.30 -19.44
C LYS A 101 6.33 -9.19 -18.71
N ILE A 102 7.06 -9.49 -17.63
CA ILE A 102 7.83 -8.52 -16.81
C ILE A 102 9.35 -8.73 -17.06
N PRO A 103 10.11 -7.71 -17.51
CA PRO A 103 11.54 -7.85 -17.76
C PRO A 103 12.33 -8.32 -16.51
N PRO A 104 13.27 -9.30 -16.63
CA PRO A 104 13.95 -9.90 -15.47
C PRO A 104 14.65 -8.91 -14.52
N LYS A 105 15.17 -7.80 -15.05
CA LYS A 105 15.76 -6.72 -14.24
C LYS A 105 14.68 -6.02 -13.38
N LEU A 106 13.59 -5.58 -14.01
CA LEU A 106 12.47 -4.93 -13.32
C LEU A 106 11.84 -5.88 -12.30
N LEU A 107 11.67 -7.17 -12.65
CA LEU A 107 11.20 -8.18 -11.71
C LEU A 107 12.15 -8.35 -10.52
N THR A 108 13.47 -8.31 -10.73
CA THR A 108 14.45 -8.32 -9.62
C THR A 108 14.24 -7.12 -8.70
N GLU A 109 14.06 -5.92 -9.25
CA GLU A 109 13.88 -4.68 -8.49
C GLU A 109 12.56 -4.71 -7.68
N ILE A 110 11.47 -5.22 -8.26
CA ILE A 110 10.17 -5.43 -7.59
C ILE A 110 10.27 -6.46 -6.46
N LEU A 111 10.82 -7.64 -6.75
CA LEU A 111 10.99 -8.71 -5.76
C LEU A 111 11.94 -8.27 -4.64
N GLY A 112 13.00 -7.52 -4.98
CA GLY A 112 13.96 -6.98 -4.03
C GLY A 112 13.35 -5.96 -3.08
N PHE A 113 12.56 -5.02 -3.59
CA PHE A 113 11.81 -4.07 -2.77
C PHE A 113 10.77 -4.77 -1.89
N GLY A 114 9.91 -5.62 -2.48
CA GLY A 114 8.82 -6.28 -1.76
C GLY A 114 9.29 -7.28 -0.70
N LEU A 115 10.35 -8.04 -0.98
CA LEU A 115 10.94 -9.01 -0.05
C LEU A 115 12.02 -8.40 0.86
N GLY A 116 12.33 -7.10 0.78
CA GLY A 116 13.34 -6.43 1.59
C GLY A 116 14.76 -6.99 1.43
N LEU A 117 15.20 -7.21 0.19
CA LEU A 117 16.52 -7.75 -0.13
C LEU A 117 17.61 -6.65 -0.12
N ASN A 118 18.83 -7.01 0.30
CA ASN A 118 20.00 -6.14 0.15
C ASN A 118 20.61 -6.27 -1.27
N GLU A 119 21.49 -5.33 -1.66
CA GLU A 119 22.07 -5.29 -3.01
C GLU A 119 22.76 -6.62 -3.44
N PRO A 120 23.54 -7.33 -2.59
CA PRO A 120 24.08 -8.64 -2.95
C PRO A 120 22.99 -9.69 -3.23
N SER A 121 21.90 -9.68 -2.46
CA SER A 121 20.76 -10.59 -2.67
C SER A 121 19.94 -10.22 -3.91
N MET A 122 19.79 -8.93 -4.23
CA MET A 122 19.21 -8.49 -5.50
C MET A 122 20.06 -8.93 -6.69
N TYR A 123 21.37 -8.73 -6.65
CA TYR A 123 22.26 -9.19 -7.72
C TYR A 123 22.23 -10.72 -7.85
N MET A 124 22.22 -11.45 -6.73
CA MET A 124 22.08 -12.90 -6.71
C MET A 124 20.77 -13.37 -7.38
N LEU A 125 19.65 -12.77 -7.00
CA LEU A 125 18.34 -13.01 -7.61
C LEU A 125 18.37 -12.73 -9.12
N TYR A 126 18.94 -11.61 -9.55
CA TYR A 126 19.09 -11.31 -10.98
C TYR A 126 19.87 -12.41 -11.72
N ARG A 127 20.99 -12.91 -11.17
CA ARG A 127 21.74 -14.02 -11.81
C ARG A 127 20.90 -15.30 -11.96
N MET A 128 19.93 -15.53 -11.07
CA MET A 128 19.02 -16.68 -11.08
C MET A 128 17.89 -16.54 -12.10
N ILE A 129 17.45 -15.32 -12.43
CA ILE A 129 16.23 -15.07 -13.21
C ILE A 129 16.45 -14.32 -14.54
N ARG A 130 17.67 -13.85 -14.83
CA ARG A 130 18.04 -13.03 -16.01
C ARG A 130 17.69 -13.61 -17.39
N ASP A 131 17.53 -14.92 -17.49
CA ASP A 131 17.21 -15.64 -18.73
C ASP A 131 15.69 -15.75 -19.02
N GLY A 132 14.84 -15.19 -18.15
CA GLY A 132 13.42 -14.96 -18.44
C GLY A 132 12.49 -16.19 -18.43
N ASN A 133 13.00 -17.41 -18.47
CA ASN A 133 12.18 -18.64 -18.48
C ASN A 133 11.42 -18.85 -17.14
N TYR A 134 10.25 -18.23 -16.97
CA TYR A 134 9.24 -18.45 -15.92
C TYR A 134 7.93 -17.73 -16.32
N THR A 135 6.78 -18.35 -16.08
CA THR A 135 5.46 -17.75 -16.33
C THR A 135 4.78 -17.28 -15.04
N ASN A 136 4.99 -18.01 -13.94
CA ASN A 136 4.30 -17.84 -12.67
C ASN A 136 5.25 -18.06 -11.46
N PHE A 137 4.73 -17.86 -10.24
CA PHE A 137 5.55 -17.96 -9.02
C PHE A 137 6.12 -19.35 -8.74
N ASN A 138 5.45 -20.44 -9.12
CA ASN A 138 5.99 -21.78 -8.93
C ASN A 138 7.19 -22.01 -9.85
N ASP A 139 7.12 -21.57 -11.12
CA ASP A 139 8.24 -21.63 -12.05
C ASP A 139 9.44 -20.83 -11.52
N LEU A 140 9.17 -19.63 -10.99
CA LEU A 140 10.18 -18.74 -10.41
C LEU A 140 10.86 -19.36 -9.18
N ILE A 141 10.08 -19.95 -8.25
CA ILE A 141 10.59 -20.65 -7.07
C ILE A 141 11.42 -21.87 -7.48
N ASN A 142 10.87 -22.74 -8.34
CA ASN A 142 11.57 -23.92 -8.87
C ASN A 142 12.90 -23.54 -9.54
N LYS A 143 12.92 -22.43 -10.28
CA LYS A 143 14.12 -21.92 -10.95
C LYS A 143 15.17 -21.42 -9.97
N ILE A 144 14.76 -20.65 -8.96
CA ILE A 144 15.67 -20.17 -7.92
C ILE A 144 16.22 -21.36 -7.13
N ASP A 145 15.41 -22.36 -6.77
CA ASP A 145 15.91 -23.53 -6.03
C ASP A 145 16.84 -24.42 -6.87
N ASN A 146 16.54 -24.66 -8.15
CA ASN A 146 17.44 -25.42 -9.02
C ASN A 146 18.72 -24.64 -9.41
N TYR A 147 18.87 -23.38 -9.00
CA TYR A 147 20.09 -22.61 -9.26
C TYR A 147 21.31 -23.17 -8.51
N LEU A 148 22.34 -23.53 -9.27
CA LEU A 148 23.62 -24.02 -8.75
C LEU A 148 24.43 -22.90 -8.11
N VAL A 149 24.91 -23.16 -6.89
CA VAL A 149 25.68 -22.22 -6.06
C VAL A 149 27.05 -22.81 -5.76
N ASN A 150 28.10 -21.99 -5.84
CA ASN A 150 29.49 -22.43 -5.75
C ASN A 150 30.10 -22.17 -4.35
N THR A 151 29.45 -21.35 -3.53
CA THR A 151 29.91 -21.03 -2.18
C THR A 151 28.81 -21.21 -1.14
N ARG A 152 29.20 -21.39 0.12
CA ARG A 152 28.27 -21.44 1.26
C ARG A 152 27.43 -20.17 1.37
N THR A 153 28.05 -19.00 1.20
CA THR A 153 27.34 -17.70 1.28
C THR A 153 26.32 -17.54 0.14
N GLU A 154 26.64 -18.04 -1.05
CA GLU A 154 25.66 -18.10 -2.15
C GLU A 154 24.47 -19.01 -1.84
N ALA A 155 24.70 -20.16 -1.18
CA ALA A 155 23.64 -21.06 -0.73
C ALA A 155 22.77 -20.44 0.38
N GLU A 156 23.39 -19.75 1.34
CA GLU A 156 22.69 -19.06 2.43
C GLU A 156 21.83 -17.89 1.90
N MET A 157 22.34 -17.11 0.93
CA MET A 157 21.53 -16.10 0.22
C MET A 157 20.38 -16.72 -0.57
N LYS A 158 20.60 -17.81 -1.31
CA LYS A 158 19.56 -18.53 -2.06
C LYS A 158 18.42 -18.98 -1.13
N ALA A 159 18.76 -19.62 -0.02
CA ALA A 159 17.78 -20.10 0.97
C ALA A 159 17.05 -18.95 1.70
N ALA A 160 17.68 -17.78 1.86
CA ALA A 160 17.03 -16.59 2.40
C ALA A 160 16.03 -15.96 1.42
N ILE A 161 16.35 -15.92 0.12
CA ILE A 161 15.47 -15.45 -0.94
C ILE A 161 14.25 -16.37 -1.07
N LEU A 162 14.48 -17.69 -1.20
CA LEU A 162 13.41 -18.70 -1.33
C LEU A 162 12.39 -18.59 -0.20
N ARG A 163 12.84 -18.64 1.06
CA ARG A 163 11.94 -18.61 2.23
C ARG A 163 11.01 -17.40 2.25
N ARG A 164 11.46 -16.23 1.77
CA ARG A 164 10.63 -15.02 1.69
C ARG A 164 9.68 -15.06 0.47
N LEU A 165 10.17 -15.54 -0.66
CA LEU A 165 9.43 -15.66 -1.91
C LEU A 165 8.30 -16.69 -1.81
N GLU A 166 8.61 -17.90 -1.34
CA GLU A 166 7.66 -19.00 -1.12
C GLU A 166 6.48 -18.56 -0.25
N TYR A 167 6.78 -17.91 0.87
CA TYR A 167 5.78 -17.41 1.81
C TYR A 167 4.79 -16.45 1.14
N SER A 168 5.32 -15.39 0.49
CA SER A 168 4.49 -14.38 -0.16
C SER A 168 3.78 -14.90 -1.43
N ALA A 169 4.36 -15.90 -2.11
CA ALA A 169 3.81 -16.50 -3.32
C ALA A 169 2.53 -17.31 -3.08
N MET A 170 2.33 -17.86 -1.87
CA MET A 170 1.10 -18.61 -1.54
C MET A 170 -0.18 -17.78 -1.74
N ASN A 171 -0.05 -16.46 -1.62
CA ASN A 171 -1.14 -15.48 -1.70
C ASN A 171 -1.26 -14.80 -3.08
N ILE A 172 -0.57 -15.31 -4.12
CA ILE A 172 -0.50 -14.70 -5.47
C ILE A 172 -0.88 -15.72 -6.56
N GLY A 173 -1.55 -15.24 -7.63
CA GLY A 173 -1.44 -15.87 -8.95
C GLY A 173 -2.25 -17.14 -9.19
N LYS A 174 -3.32 -17.38 -8.42
CA LYS A 174 -4.36 -18.39 -8.73
C LYS A 174 -5.64 -17.76 -9.34
N GLY A 175 -5.52 -16.50 -9.77
CA GLY A 175 -6.62 -15.72 -10.28
C GLY A 175 -7.15 -16.16 -11.65
N ILE A 176 -8.23 -15.50 -12.05
CA ILE A 176 -8.85 -15.62 -13.38
C ILE A 176 -8.88 -14.23 -14.06
N VAL A 177 -8.84 -13.15 -13.28
CA VAL A 177 -8.83 -11.77 -13.80
C VAL A 177 -7.42 -11.42 -14.25
N GLY A 178 -7.20 -11.35 -15.56
CA GLY A 178 -5.95 -10.81 -16.14
C GLY A 178 -5.85 -9.30 -15.95
N ILE A 179 -4.62 -8.76 -15.98
CA ILE A 179 -4.39 -7.32 -15.78
C ILE A 179 -5.16 -6.43 -16.75
N ASP A 180 -5.37 -6.89 -17.98
CA ASP A 180 -6.03 -6.12 -19.04
C ASP A 180 -7.49 -5.77 -18.66
N ALA A 181 -8.21 -6.68 -17.99
CA ALA A 181 -9.57 -6.43 -17.50
C ALA A 181 -9.64 -5.37 -16.39
N LEU A 182 -8.56 -5.19 -15.62
CA LEU A 182 -8.43 -4.11 -14.62
C LEU A 182 -8.19 -2.73 -15.27
N MET A 183 -7.76 -2.69 -16.53
CA MET A 183 -7.51 -1.45 -17.29
C MET A 183 -8.75 -1.00 -18.09
N GLU A 184 -9.68 -1.92 -18.38
CA GLU A 184 -10.94 -1.65 -19.10
C GLU A 184 -12.10 -1.25 -18.18
N GLY A 185 -12.07 -1.62 -16.90
CA GLY A 185 -13.19 -1.43 -15.96
C GLY A 185 -12.80 -0.86 -14.59
N ASP A 186 -13.76 -0.17 -13.94
CA ASP A 186 -13.60 0.31 -12.57
C ASP A 186 -13.36 -0.84 -11.58
N ALA A 187 -12.35 -0.74 -10.73
CA ALA A 187 -12.01 -1.76 -9.74
C ALA A 187 -11.45 -1.20 -8.42
N VAL A 188 -11.83 -1.81 -7.30
CA VAL A 188 -11.03 -1.80 -6.06
C VAL A 188 -10.31 -3.14 -5.95
N ILE A 189 -8.99 -3.10 -5.80
CA ILE A 189 -8.15 -4.26 -5.49
C ILE A 189 -7.93 -4.23 -3.98
N ASP A 190 -8.59 -5.16 -3.29
CA ASP A 190 -8.58 -5.22 -1.83
C ASP A 190 -7.35 -6.00 -1.35
N LEU A 191 -6.44 -5.29 -0.66
CA LEU A 191 -5.25 -5.87 -0.03
C LEU A 191 -5.50 -6.23 1.43
N SER A 192 -6.68 -5.97 2.01
CA SER A 192 -6.95 -6.10 3.45
C SER A 192 -6.79 -7.53 3.98
N ASP A 193 -7.15 -8.54 3.18
CA ASP A 193 -6.96 -9.98 3.47
C ASP A 193 -5.50 -10.36 3.74
N LEU A 194 -4.54 -9.65 3.13
CA LEU A 194 -3.11 -9.84 3.40
C LEU A 194 -2.79 -9.25 4.78
N THR A 195 -2.25 -10.07 5.68
CA THR A 195 -1.98 -9.62 7.07
C THR A 195 -0.58 -9.02 7.23
N ILE A 196 0.37 -9.35 6.36
CA ILE A 196 1.79 -8.99 6.50
C ILE A 196 2.18 -7.90 5.49
N ILE A 197 3.01 -6.96 5.94
CA ILE A 197 3.32 -5.73 5.19
C ILE A 197 4.25 -6.00 3.99
N GLU A 198 5.18 -6.94 4.12
CA GLU A 198 6.02 -7.44 3.03
C GLU A 198 5.17 -8.08 1.92
N GLU A 199 4.13 -8.84 2.28
CA GLU A 199 3.19 -9.42 1.31
C GLU A 199 2.43 -8.32 0.57
N LYS A 200 1.78 -7.39 1.30
CA LYS A 200 1.07 -6.26 0.68
C LYS A 200 2.01 -5.47 -0.25
N ARG A 201 3.26 -5.24 0.15
CA ARG A 201 4.29 -4.57 -0.67
C ARG A 201 4.58 -5.33 -1.94
N LEU A 202 4.85 -6.63 -1.85
CA LEU A 202 5.17 -7.48 -2.99
C LEU A 202 3.99 -7.57 -3.97
N VAL A 203 2.81 -7.94 -3.46
CA VAL A 203 1.59 -8.12 -4.26
C VAL A 203 1.23 -6.83 -4.99
N SER A 204 1.19 -5.71 -4.28
CA SER A 204 0.92 -4.40 -4.89
C SER A 204 1.96 -4.07 -5.97
N SER A 205 3.24 -4.27 -5.67
CA SER A 205 4.32 -3.92 -6.61
C SER A 205 4.28 -4.75 -7.90
N LEU A 206 3.87 -6.02 -7.82
CA LEU A 206 3.67 -6.90 -8.98
C LEU A 206 2.44 -6.50 -9.82
N ILE A 207 1.34 -6.10 -9.16
CA ILE A 207 0.13 -5.59 -9.85
C ILE A 207 0.46 -4.27 -10.57
N LEU A 208 1.16 -3.35 -9.89
CA LEU A 208 1.66 -2.11 -10.48
C LEU A 208 2.62 -2.36 -11.65
N ALA A 209 3.44 -3.41 -11.58
CA ALA A 209 4.35 -3.78 -12.66
C ALA A 209 3.63 -4.38 -13.87
N ALA A 210 2.62 -5.23 -13.65
CA ALA A 210 1.77 -5.73 -14.73
C ALA A 210 1.03 -4.58 -15.44
N LEU A 211 0.47 -3.64 -14.66
CA LEU A 211 -0.15 -2.40 -15.15
C LEU A 211 0.84 -1.55 -15.95
N TYR A 212 2.06 -1.37 -15.44
CA TYR A 212 3.13 -0.64 -16.14
C TYR A 212 3.48 -1.32 -17.48
N MET A 213 3.68 -2.64 -17.47
CA MET A 213 3.99 -3.39 -18.69
C MET A 213 2.82 -3.43 -19.69
N HIS A 214 1.56 -3.33 -19.24
CA HIS A 214 0.39 -3.14 -20.11
C HIS A 214 0.47 -1.78 -20.83
N TYR A 215 0.59 -0.67 -20.09
CA TYR A 215 0.65 0.66 -20.71
C TYR A 215 1.86 0.86 -21.62
N MET A 216 3.03 0.36 -21.23
CA MET A 216 4.23 0.39 -22.08
C MET A 216 4.04 -0.37 -23.41
N LYS A 217 3.17 -1.40 -23.45
CA LYS A 217 2.80 -2.15 -24.66
C LYS A 217 1.69 -1.47 -25.49
N MET A 218 0.75 -0.76 -24.87
CA MET A 218 -0.27 0.02 -25.60
C MET A 218 0.32 1.14 -26.47
N GLY A 219 1.48 1.69 -26.07
CA GLY A 219 2.10 2.82 -26.73
C GLY A 219 1.50 4.18 -26.35
N LEU A 220 2.11 5.26 -26.84
CA LEU A 220 1.71 6.63 -26.52
C LEU A 220 0.26 6.89 -26.94
N ILE A 221 -0.51 7.53 -26.07
CA ILE A 221 -1.84 8.03 -26.47
C ILE A 221 -1.72 9.45 -27.02
N GLU A 222 -2.64 9.84 -27.90
CA GLU A 222 -2.58 11.16 -28.51
C GLU A 222 -2.80 12.31 -27.51
N LYS A 223 -3.88 12.25 -26.70
CA LYS A 223 -4.25 13.27 -25.71
C LYS A 223 -5.09 12.73 -24.55
N GLY A 224 -5.02 13.42 -23.41
CA GLY A 224 -5.97 13.32 -22.30
C GLY A 224 -5.61 12.31 -21.20
N VAL A 225 -6.54 12.14 -20.26
CA VAL A 225 -6.51 11.10 -19.22
C VAL A 225 -7.50 9.99 -19.60
N LYS A 226 -7.07 8.73 -19.50
CA LYS A 226 -7.93 7.54 -19.71
C LYS A 226 -8.17 6.76 -18.41
N HIS A 227 -7.15 6.71 -17.54
CA HIS A 227 -7.13 5.86 -16.35
C HIS A 227 -6.61 6.63 -15.15
N VAL A 228 -7.29 6.49 -14.01
CA VAL A 228 -6.86 7.04 -12.74
C VAL A 228 -6.58 5.89 -11.78
N LEU A 229 -5.29 5.65 -11.55
CA LEU A 229 -4.81 4.70 -10.56
C LEU A 229 -4.77 5.41 -9.21
N ILE A 230 -5.34 4.83 -8.17
CA ILE A 230 -5.32 5.35 -6.81
C ILE A 230 -4.53 4.37 -5.95
N VAL A 231 -3.54 4.87 -5.21
CA VAL A 231 -2.68 4.06 -4.34
C VAL A 231 -2.89 4.51 -2.90
N GLU A 232 -3.56 3.70 -2.08
CA GLU A 232 -3.68 3.97 -0.65
C GLU A 232 -2.36 3.66 0.09
N GLU A 233 -2.13 4.36 1.21
CA GLU A 233 -0.97 4.19 2.11
C GLU A 233 0.37 4.11 1.34
N ALA A 234 0.50 4.98 0.33
CA ALA A 234 1.53 4.92 -0.69
C ALA A 234 2.97 4.99 -0.14
N GLN A 235 3.18 5.52 1.07
CA GLN A 235 4.49 5.44 1.75
C GLN A 235 4.99 3.99 1.96
N ASN A 236 4.10 2.99 1.91
CA ASN A 236 4.49 1.59 1.97
C ASN A 236 5.06 1.05 0.65
N LEU A 237 4.73 1.69 -0.48
CA LEU A 237 5.19 1.29 -1.83
C LEU A 237 6.25 2.24 -2.40
N LEU A 238 6.62 3.26 -1.63
CA LEU A 238 7.68 4.20 -1.94
C LEU A 238 8.91 3.89 -1.10
N ASP A 239 10.07 3.79 -1.72
CA ASP A 239 11.31 4.04 -1.00
C ASP A 239 11.41 5.56 -0.76
N ILE A 240 11.11 6.02 0.45
CA ILE A 240 11.17 7.45 0.80
C ILE A 240 12.61 7.89 1.09
N ASN A 241 13.42 7.03 1.73
CA ASN A 241 14.69 7.42 2.37
C ASN A 241 15.94 6.82 1.72
N GLY A 242 15.82 5.70 0.99
CA GLY A 242 16.92 5.10 0.26
C GLY A 242 17.17 5.73 -1.12
N PRO A 243 18.22 5.29 -1.84
CA PRO A 243 18.53 5.74 -3.20
C PRO A 243 17.70 5.03 -4.29
N SER A 244 16.86 4.06 -3.93
CA SER A 244 16.19 3.18 -4.89
C SER A 244 14.98 3.84 -5.54
N TYR A 245 14.65 3.37 -6.74
CA TYR A 245 13.38 3.65 -7.41
C TYR A 245 12.43 2.48 -7.18
N SER A 246 11.20 2.78 -6.80
CA SER A 246 10.10 1.81 -6.73
C SER A 246 9.38 1.72 -8.08
N ILE A 247 8.49 0.72 -8.24
CA ILE A 247 7.57 0.70 -9.38
C ILE A 247 6.63 1.92 -9.40
N VAL A 248 6.35 2.54 -8.25
CA VAL A 248 5.56 3.78 -8.18
C VAL A 248 6.33 4.96 -8.80
N ASP A 249 7.65 5.03 -8.65
CA ASP A 249 8.48 6.05 -9.30
C ASP A 249 8.40 5.94 -10.83
N HIS A 250 8.55 4.72 -11.38
CA HIS A 250 8.36 4.47 -12.83
C HIS A 250 6.96 4.89 -13.30
N ILE A 251 5.92 4.59 -12.53
CA ILE A 251 4.55 4.98 -12.84
C ILE A 251 4.37 6.51 -12.88
N ILE A 252 4.95 7.24 -11.92
CA ILE A 252 4.89 8.71 -11.83
C ILE A 252 5.75 9.39 -12.91
N MET A 253 6.93 8.85 -13.20
CA MET A 253 7.87 9.45 -14.16
C MET A 253 7.52 9.13 -15.62
N GLU A 254 6.92 7.97 -15.89
CA GLU A 254 6.75 7.46 -17.25
C GLU A 254 5.30 7.35 -17.71
N LEU A 255 4.34 6.91 -16.87
CA LEU A 255 3.01 6.57 -17.36
C LEU A 255 2.10 7.76 -17.71
N ALA A 256 2.51 8.99 -17.35
CA ALA A 256 1.81 10.22 -17.69
C ALA A 256 1.55 10.40 -19.20
N LYS A 257 2.48 9.92 -20.06
CA LYS A 257 2.40 9.99 -21.54
C LYS A 257 1.54 8.87 -22.17
N TYR A 258 1.08 7.91 -21.38
CA TYR A 258 0.19 6.81 -21.79
C TYR A 258 -1.27 7.03 -21.30
N GLY A 259 -1.57 8.18 -20.69
CA GLY A 259 -2.92 8.56 -20.25
C GLY A 259 -3.30 8.12 -18.85
N LEU A 260 -2.38 7.51 -18.10
CA LEU A 260 -2.58 7.19 -16.70
C LEU A 260 -2.31 8.41 -15.81
N ARG A 261 -3.08 8.56 -14.73
CA ARG A 261 -2.81 9.51 -13.64
C ARG A 261 -2.92 8.82 -12.29
N ALA A 262 -1.77 8.55 -11.69
CA ALA A 262 -1.69 8.11 -10.30
C ALA A 262 -2.17 9.21 -9.33
N VAL A 263 -2.96 8.81 -8.33
CA VAL A 263 -3.32 9.54 -7.11
C VAL A 263 -2.68 8.80 -5.94
N LEU A 264 -1.61 9.36 -5.37
CA LEU A 264 -0.90 8.78 -4.23
C LEU A 264 -1.51 9.30 -2.93
N VAL A 265 -2.01 8.43 -2.06
CA VAL A 265 -2.58 8.79 -0.75
C VAL A 265 -1.57 8.37 0.32
N SER A 266 -1.02 9.30 1.09
CA SER A 266 0.13 9.03 1.96
C SER A 266 0.08 9.74 3.32
N ASN A 267 0.66 9.11 4.34
CA ASN A 267 0.92 9.72 5.65
C ASN A 267 2.27 10.47 5.71
N ALA A 268 3.28 10.01 4.97
CA ALA A 268 4.61 10.62 4.83
C ALA A 268 4.76 11.36 3.49
N VAL A 269 5.83 12.13 3.29
CA VAL A 269 5.99 12.93 2.07
C VAL A 269 6.91 12.22 1.06
N PRO A 270 6.45 11.98 -0.18
CA PRO A 270 7.30 11.43 -1.23
C PRO A 270 8.52 12.32 -1.52
N LYS A 271 9.63 11.70 -1.93
CA LYS A 271 10.84 12.37 -2.45
C LYS A 271 10.49 13.51 -3.42
N SER A 272 11.30 14.58 -3.42
CA SER A 272 11.15 15.71 -4.36
C SER A 272 11.18 15.29 -5.84
N SER A 273 11.85 14.17 -6.15
CA SER A 273 11.83 13.50 -7.46
C SER A 273 10.42 13.14 -7.93
N ILE A 274 9.53 12.74 -7.02
CA ILE A 274 8.12 12.39 -7.27
C ILE A 274 7.26 13.65 -7.27
N LEU A 275 7.38 14.50 -6.23
CA LEU A 275 6.52 15.67 -6.03
C LEU A 275 6.51 16.64 -7.22
N LYS A 276 7.64 16.78 -7.93
CA LYS A 276 7.74 17.64 -9.13
C LYS A 276 6.76 17.25 -10.25
N HIS A 277 6.34 15.98 -10.31
CA HIS A 277 5.36 15.43 -11.27
C HIS A 277 3.91 15.51 -10.78
N CYS A 278 3.68 16.02 -9.56
CA CYS A 278 2.38 16.03 -8.91
C CYS A 278 1.82 17.46 -8.73
N ASN A 279 0.49 17.55 -8.68
CA ASN A 279 -0.25 18.54 -7.89
C ASN A 279 -0.42 17.94 -6.47
N ILE A 280 -0.56 18.75 -5.42
CA ILE A 280 -0.61 18.27 -4.02
C ILE A 280 -1.87 18.79 -3.32
N VAL A 281 -2.56 17.92 -2.58
CA VAL A 281 -3.58 18.29 -1.57
C VAL A 281 -3.02 17.91 -0.20
N LEU A 282 -2.67 18.91 0.59
CA LEU A 282 -2.05 18.79 1.90
C LEU A 282 -3.06 19.12 3.00
N PHE A 283 -3.50 18.11 3.74
CA PHE A 283 -4.24 18.27 5.00
C PHE A 283 -3.30 18.75 6.11
N LYS A 284 -3.86 19.23 7.23
CA LYS A 284 -3.05 19.76 8.34
C LYS A 284 -2.07 18.72 8.90
N ILE A 285 -0.79 19.00 8.77
CA ILE A 285 0.35 18.27 9.33
C ILE A 285 1.31 19.29 9.95
N SER A 286 2.07 18.91 10.99
CA SER A 286 3.06 19.80 11.60
C SER A 286 4.21 20.08 10.61
N PRO A 287 4.63 21.34 10.39
CA PRO A 287 5.76 21.65 9.50
C PRO A 287 7.06 20.94 9.89
N GLU A 288 7.28 20.71 11.18
CA GLU A 288 8.41 19.96 11.76
C GLU A 288 8.55 18.53 11.21
N ILE A 289 7.45 17.90 10.79
CA ILE A 289 7.44 16.55 10.20
C ILE A 289 7.89 16.58 8.73
N LEU A 290 7.90 17.77 8.10
CA LEU A 290 8.21 17.92 6.66
C LEU A 290 9.62 18.46 6.40
N ASP A 291 10.16 19.29 7.31
CA ASP A 291 11.39 20.07 7.09
C ASP A 291 12.65 19.19 6.95
N GLY A 292 12.60 17.93 7.39
CA GLY A 292 13.65 16.92 7.18
C GLY A 292 13.63 16.23 5.81
N GLU A 293 12.51 16.26 5.07
CA GLU A 293 12.34 15.57 3.78
C GLU A 293 12.23 16.55 2.60
N VAL A 294 11.66 17.74 2.80
CA VAL A 294 11.44 18.76 1.76
C VAL A 294 11.62 20.17 2.32
N THR A 295 12.50 20.97 1.71
CA THR A 295 12.67 22.39 2.05
C THR A 295 11.41 23.20 1.74
N LEU A 296 10.68 23.62 2.77
CA LEU A 296 9.46 24.41 2.64
C LEU A 296 9.74 25.91 2.56
N SER A 297 8.93 26.66 1.81
CA SER A 297 8.96 28.12 1.88
C SER A 297 8.26 28.62 3.14
N ARG A 298 8.75 29.73 3.71
CA ARG A 298 8.12 30.38 4.89
C ARG A 298 6.65 30.74 4.63
N ASP A 299 6.30 31.10 3.40
CA ASP A 299 4.91 31.34 2.95
C ASP A 299 4.03 30.08 3.06
N LEU A 300 4.56 28.91 2.69
CA LEU A 300 3.84 27.63 2.83
C LEU A 300 3.71 27.21 4.29
N ILE A 301 4.78 27.36 5.10
CA ILE A 301 4.76 27.08 6.54
C ILE A 301 3.70 27.94 7.25
N ASN A 302 3.64 29.25 6.95
CA ASN A 302 2.63 30.14 7.51
C ASN A 302 1.20 29.67 7.14
N LYS A 303 0.97 29.34 5.86
CA LYS A 303 -0.33 28.83 5.39
C LYS A 303 -0.72 27.48 6.02
N MET A 304 0.25 26.60 6.29
CA MET A 304 0.03 25.34 7.01
C MET A 304 -0.41 25.56 8.47
N ASN A 305 0.15 26.59 9.12
CA ASN A 305 -0.26 26.96 10.47
C ASN A 305 -1.69 27.55 10.48
N GLU A 306 -2.06 28.33 9.44
CA GLU A 306 -3.36 28.99 9.24
C GLU A 306 -4.54 28.07 8.84
N ILE A 307 -4.33 26.82 8.42
CA ILE A 307 -5.44 25.90 8.13
C ILE A 307 -6.01 25.28 9.40
N SER A 308 -7.33 25.09 9.45
CA SER A 308 -8.00 24.26 10.46
C SER A 308 -7.99 22.77 10.06
N MET A 309 -8.43 21.88 10.96
CA MET A 309 -8.58 20.44 10.67
C MET A 309 -9.68 20.14 9.62
N GLU A 310 -10.51 21.11 9.25
CA GLU A 310 -11.54 20.97 8.21
C GLU A 310 -11.09 21.49 6.84
N GLU A 311 -9.83 21.92 6.73
CA GLU A 311 -9.30 22.64 5.58
C GLU A 311 -8.01 21.97 5.08
N ALA A 312 -7.74 22.13 3.79
CA ALA A 312 -6.51 21.65 3.16
C ALA A 312 -5.91 22.74 2.27
N ILE A 313 -4.61 22.63 2.03
CA ILE A 313 -3.88 23.44 1.05
C ILE A 313 -3.77 22.63 -0.23
N VAL A 314 -4.12 23.24 -1.36
CA VAL A 314 -3.84 22.71 -2.69
C VAL A 314 -2.66 23.46 -3.29
N ILE A 315 -1.63 22.73 -3.71
CA ILE A 315 -0.43 23.24 -4.39
C ILE A 315 -0.49 22.76 -5.84
N THR A 316 -0.38 23.69 -6.78
CA THR A 316 -0.38 23.41 -8.23
C THR A 316 0.65 24.29 -8.94
N ASN A 317 0.88 24.04 -10.23
CA ASN A 317 1.57 24.98 -11.13
C ASN A 317 0.93 26.39 -11.20
N ARG A 318 -0.31 26.57 -10.72
CA ARG A 318 -1.01 27.87 -10.60
C ARG A 318 -0.86 28.51 -9.21
N GLY A 319 -0.04 27.94 -8.34
CA GLY A 319 0.20 28.40 -6.98
C GLY A 319 -0.59 27.66 -5.90
N VAL A 320 -0.67 28.28 -4.73
CA VAL A 320 -1.16 27.69 -3.47
C VAL A 320 -2.56 28.22 -3.13
N THR A 321 -3.53 27.35 -2.86
CA THR A 321 -4.92 27.73 -2.53
C THR A 321 -5.47 26.92 -1.35
N LYS A 322 -6.04 27.61 -0.35
CA LYS A 322 -6.79 27.00 0.76
C LYS A 322 -8.21 26.58 0.32
N ILE A 323 -8.62 25.37 0.68
CA ILE A 323 -9.94 24.78 0.39
C ILE A 323 -10.56 24.12 1.64
N ARG A 324 -11.86 23.82 1.57
CA ARG A 324 -12.49 22.77 2.38
C ARG A 324 -12.62 21.50 1.53
N PRO A 325 -11.97 20.38 1.88
CA PRO A 325 -12.04 19.14 1.10
C PRO A 325 -13.48 18.63 0.92
N LEU A 326 -13.74 17.91 -0.17
CA LEU A 326 -14.93 17.06 -0.22
C LEU A 326 -14.82 15.98 0.85
N ARG A 327 -15.95 15.63 1.46
CA ARG A 327 -16.09 14.44 2.32
C ARG A 327 -17.10 13.52 1.67
N ALA A 328 -16.81 12.22 1.62
CA ALA A 328 -17.79 11.23 1.23
C ALA A 328 -18.89 11.17 2.30
N ILE A 329 -20.16 11.24 1.87
CA ILE A 329 -21.28 10.89 2.73
C ILE A 329 -21.22 9.37 2.91
N ILE A 330 -20.84 8.94 4.11
CA ILE A 330 -20.97 7.54 4.51
C ILE A 330 -22.46 7.35 4.82
N GLU A 331 -23.20 6.77 3.88
CA GLU A 331 -24.49 6.18 4.21
C GLU A 331 -24.21 5.03 5.20
N PRO A 332 -24.76 5.05 6.42
CA PRO A 332 -24.49 4.01 7.39
C PRO A 332 -25.15 2.73 6.90
N SER A 333 -24.33 1.80 6.40
CA SER A 333 -24.74 0.42 6.19
C SER A 333 -25.10 -0.16 7.56
N HIS A 334 -26.40 -0.12 7.89
CA HIS A 334 -26.91 -0.68 9.13
C HIS A 334 -26.56 -2.17 9.16
N VAL A 335 -25.54 -2.52 9.93
CA VAL A 335 -25.18 -3.92 10.20
C VAL A 335 -26.30 -4.50 11.06
N VAL A 336 -27.34 -5.01 10.39
CA VAL A 336 -28.41 -5.76 11.04
C VAL A 336 -27.83 -7.08 11.50
N ILE A 337 -27.29 -7.09 12.72
CA ILE A 337 -26.85 -8.31 13.41
C ILE A 337 -28.10 -9.14 13.74
N ARG A 338 -28.62 -9.85 12.73
CA ARG A 338 -29.57 -10.94 12.95
C ARG A 338 -28.83 -12.00 13.77
N ARG A 339 -29.27 -12.22 15.01
CA ARG A 339 -28.74 -13.31 15.84
C ARG A 339 -29.04 -14.63 15.12
N PHE A 340 -28.05 -15.52 15.07
CA PHE A 340 -28.08 -16.72 14.23
C PHE A 340 -29.02 -17.85 14.73
N ASN A 341 -30.00 -17.53 15.58
CA ASN A 341 -30.86 -18.50 16.26
C ASN A 341 -32.31 -18.56 15.72
N ASP A 342 -32.80 -17.49 15.07
CA ASP A 342 -34.24 -17.39 14.75
C ASP A 342 -34.61 -18.04 13.39
N VAL A 343 -33.62 -18.37 12.55
CA VAL A 343 -33.83 -19.00 11.23
C VAL A 343 -33.86 -20.54 11.33
N LYS A 344 -34.74 -21.08 12.17
CA LYS A 344 -35.06 -22.52 12.22
C LYS A 344 -36.54 -22.88 12.26
N ASN A 345 -37.44 -21.91 12.39
CA ASN A 345 -38.89 -22.14 12.50
C ASN A 345 -39.72 -21.56 11.34
N GLU A 346 -39.09 -21.02 10.29
CA GLU A 346 -39.78 -20.52 9.08
C GLU A 346 -39.36 -21.32 7.83
N SER A 347 -39.63 -22.62 7.82
CA SER A 347 -39.49 -23.49 6.65
C SER A 347 -40.76 -24.33 6.40
N GLN A 348 -41.94 -23.70 6.54
CA GLN A 348 -43.23 -24.33 6.23
C GLN A 348 -44.36 -23.31 5.96
N GLN A 349 -44.27 -22.57 4.85
CA GLN A 349 -45.45 -22.02 4.16
C GLN A 349 -45.11 -21.60 2.72
N ASP A 350 -45.98 -21.97 1.77
CA ASP A 350 -45.77 -21.81 0.33
C ASP A 350 -46.13 -20.41 -0.18
N ILE A 351 -45.27 -19.82 -1.03
CA ILE A 351 -45.67 -18.73 -1.94
C ILE A 351 -45.05 -18.96 -3.32
N ASN A 352 -45.91 -19.12 -4.33
CA ASN A 352 -45.51 -19.18 -5.74
C ASN A 352 -45.25 -17.77 -6.30
N VAL A 353 -44.06 -17.55 -6.88
CA VAL A 353 -43.75 -16.40 -7.76
C VAL A 353 -42.86 -16.92 -8.91
N PRO A 354 -43.09 -16.57 -10.19
CA PRO A 354 -42.53 -17.30 -11.31
C PRO A 354 -41.07 -16.95 -11.66
N VAL A 355 -40.37 -17.93 -12.24
CA VAL A 355 -39.04 -17.77 -12.85
C VAL A 355 -39.16 -16.94 -14.13
N ASN A 356 -38.30 -15.92 -14.27
CA ASN A 356 -38.12 -15.21 -15.54
C ASN A 356 -36.73 -15.56 -16.11
N ASN A 357 -36.70 -16.22 -17.27
CA ASN A 357 -35.48 -16.79 -17.85
C ASN A 357 -34.67 -15.75 -18.64
N GLY A 358 -33.34 -15.86 -18.56
CA GLY A 358 -32.47 -15.34 -19.63
C GLY A 358 -31.08 -14.86 -19.22
N PHE A 359 -30.13 -15.78 -18.96
CA PHE A 359 -28.75 -15.67 -19.52
C PHE A 359 -27.87 -16.95 -19.41
N THR A 360 -28.43 -18.17 -19.54
CA THR A 360 -27.65 -19.43 -19.41
C THR A 360 -28.04 -20.53 -20.41
N GLU A 361 -28.00 -20.23 -21.72
CA GLU A 361 -27.93 -21.26 -22.76
C GLU A 361 -26.82 -20.99 -23.79
N ARG A 362 -25.66 -21.65 -23.58
CA ARG A 362 -24.73 -22.16 -24.61
C ARG A 362 -23.60 -22.95 -23.94
N ILE A 363 -23.05 -23.93 -24.68
CA ILE A 363 -21.98 -24.84 -24.24
C ILE A 363 -22.39 -25.83 -23.13
N SER A 364 -23.36 -26.69 -23.44
CA SER A 364 -23.60 -27.95 -22.71
C SER A 364 -24.23 -29.02 -23.61
N ASN A 365 -23.47 -29.50 -24.60
CA ASN A 365 -23.78 -30.73 -25.33
C ASN A 365 -22.51 -31.32 -25.96
N GLU A 366 -21.97 -32.38 -25.36
CA GLU A 366 -21.93 -33.68 -26.03
C GLU A 366 -21.59 -34.85 -25.07
N ASN A 367 -22.05 -36.05 -25.44
CA ASN A 367 -21.59 -37.38 -25.03
C ASN A 367 -21.69 -37.80 -23.54
N LYS A 368 -22.86 -38.38 -23.20
CA LYS A 368 -23.05 -39.31 -22.06
C LYS A 368 -22.55 -40.71 -22.40
N LEU A 369 -21.81 -41.37 -21.51
CA LEU A 369 -21.66 -42.83 -21.30
C LEU A 369 -20.76 -43.03 -20.05
N SER A 370 -20.98 -43.98 -19.13
CA SER A 370 -22.16 -44.77 -18.76
C SER A 370 -21.95 -45.33 -17.34
N ILE A 371 -22.96 -45.29 -16.48
CA ILE A 371 -22.89 -45.89 -15.13
C ILE A 371 -23.02 -47.41 -15.26
N ASN A 372 -22.28 -48.16 -14.43
CA ASN A 372 -22.48 -49.60 -14.24
C ASN A 372 -22.21 -49.97 -12.78
N ASP A 373 -23.17 -50.63 -12.14
CA ASP A 373 -23.10 -51.02 -10.73
C ASP A 373 -22.15 -52.19 -10.48
N LYS A 374 -21.59 -52.26 -9.26
CA LYS A 374 -21.24 -53.54 -8.63
C LYS A 374 -21.24 -53.47 -7.10
N LEU A 375 -22.37 -53.87 -6.53
CA LEU A 375 -22.45 -54.30 -5.13
C LEU A 375 -21.71 -55.63 -4.95
N ILE A 376 -21.04 -55.79 -3.81
CA ILE A 376 -20.95 -57.02 -3.01
C ILE A 376 -20.59 -56.60 -1.58
N ALA A 377 -21.14 -57.28 -0.58
CA ALA A 377 -20.95 -56.97 0.83
C ALA A 377 -20.55 -58.23 1.62
N ASN A 378 -19.86 -58.02 2.75
CA ASN A 378 -19.84 -58.81 4.00
C ASN A 378 -18.84 -58.10 4.96
N ALA A 379 -19.06 -57.84 6.25
CA ALA A 379 -19.64 -58.63 7.34
C ALA A 379 -18.75 -59.84 7.75
N LYS A 380 -18.51 -60.19 9.03
CA LYS A 380 -18.58 -59.53 10.36
C LYS A 380 -18.11 -60.57 11.39
N THR A 381 -17.31 -60.20 12.42
CA THR A 381 -17.00 -60.84 13.75
C THR A 381 -15.49 -60.67 14.08
N SER A 382 -14.96 -60.38 15.29
CA SER A 382 -15.29 -60.66 16.72
C SER A 382 -15.02 -62.14 17.12
N GLU A 383 -14.52 -62.55 18.31
CA GLU A 383 -14.20 -62.02 19.67
C GLU A 383 -12.90 -62.74 20.19
N ASP A 384 -12.18 -62.47 21.30
CA ASP A 384 -11.97 -61.38 22.30
C ASP A 384 -10.77 -61.80 23.23
N LEU A 385 -10.49 -61.10 24.36
CA LEU A 385 -9.58 -61.41 25.50
C LEU A 385 -8.07 -61.05 25.30
N GLY A 386 -7.31 -60.49 26.25
CA GLY A 386 -7.51 -60.02 27.65
C GLY A 386 -6.12 -59.73 28.30
N ASN A 387 -5.89 -59.22 29.52
CA ASN A 387 -6.70 -58.61 30.61
C ASN A 387 -5.73 -57.90 31.63
N ASN A 388 -6.25 -57.35 32.76
CA ASN A 388 -5.57 -56.72 33.94
C ASN A 388 -5.08 -55.26 33.70
N SER A 389 -5.48 -54.19 34.40
CA SER A 389 -5.84 -53.88 35.82
C SER A 389 -4.61 -53.52 36.70
N ASP A 390 -4.63 -52.65 37.74
CA ASP A 390 -5.62 -51.90 38.56
C ASP A 390 -4.93 -50.59 39.08
N ARG A 391 -5.45 -49.58 39.82
CA ARG A 391 -6.74 -48.93 40.17
C ARG A 391 -6.48 -48.01 41.41
N ALA A 392 -7.36 -47.04 41.72
CA ALA A 392 -7.60 -46.40 43.05
C ALA A 392 -6.66 -45.33 43.70
N SER A 393 -7.00 -44.05 43.44
CA SER A 393 -7.56 -43.01 44.36
C SER A 393 -7.13 -42.76 45.84
N MET A 394 -7.14 -41.44 46.19
CA MET A 394 -7.41 -40.78 47.51
C MET A 394 -6.36 -40.76 48.66
N ARG A 395 -5.98 -39.55 49.11
CA ARG A 395 -6.49 -38.89 50.36
C ARG A 395 -5.99 -37.45 50.59
N LEU A 396 -6.77 -36.64 51.31
CA LEU A 396 -6.36 -35.36 51.95
C LEU A 396 -5.97 -35.58 53.42
N VAL A 397 -5.12 -34.70 53.99
CA VAL A 397 -5.05 -34.38 55.43
C VAL A 397 -4.75 -32.87 55.62
N ASN A 398 -5.33 -32.26 56.66
CA ASN A 398 -5.20 -30.85 57.09
C ASN A 398 -3.94 -30.62 57.97
N SER A 399 -3.24 -29.46 58.00
CA SER A 399 -3.59 -28.07 58.45
C SER A 399 -3.54 -27.86 59.99
N ILE A 400 -3.63 -26.61 60.49
CA ILE A 400 -3.41 -26.09 61.88
C ILE A 400 -1.92 -25.68 62.13
N ASN A 401 -1.54 -24.38 62.09
CA ASN A 401 -1.61 -23.29 63.11
C ASN A 401 -0.48 -23.40 64.19
N ASP A 402 0.03 -22.37 64.90
CA ASP A 402 -0.18 -20.91 65.04
C ASP A 402 1.08 -20.29 65.75
N SER A 403 1.37 -18.99 65.98
CA SER A 403 0.76 -17.66 65.70
C SER A 403 1.81 -16.52 65.97
N LYS A 404 1.45 -15.24 65.71
CA LYS A 404 1.97 -13.98 66.34
C LYS A 404 3.42 -13.47 66.08
N ALA A 405 3.55 -12.26 65.49
CA ALA A 405 3.97 -11.00 66.17
C ALA A 405 4.86 -10.00 65.36
N VAL A 406 4.34 -8.78 65.15
CA VAL A 406 5.03 -7.45 65.16
C VAL A 406 5.87 -6.96 63.95
N SER A 407 5.76 -5.63 63.72
CA SER A 407 6.58 -4.68 62.93
C SER A 407 6.71 -4.81 61.39
N SER A 408 5.93 -3.96 60.72
CA SER A 408 6.28 -3.14 59.53
C SER A 408 7.72 -3.17 58.95
N SER A 409 7.87 -3.44 57.64
CA SER A 409 8.28 -2.42 56.64
C SER A 409 8.51 -2.99 55.22
N GLY A 410 8.30 -2.13 54.20
CA GLY A 410 8.95 -2.13 52.88
C GLY A 410 9.18 -3.42 52.07
N THR A 411 8.19 -3.85 51.28
CA THR A 411 8.38 -4.78 50.14
C THR A 411 8.24 -4.08 48.78
N ARG A 412 9.29 -3.37 48.38
CA ARG A 412 9.57 -2.97 46.99
C ARG A 412 11.03 -3.32 46.67
N SER A 413 11.28 -4.42 45.98
CA SER A 413 12.66 -4.90 45.75
C SER A 413 12.92 -5.73 44.49
N SER A 414 11.89 -6.26 43.80
CA SER A 414 12.07 -6.89 42.48
C SER A 414 12.27 -5.84 41.37
N ASP A 415 11.24 -5.02 41.15
CA ASP A 415 11.09 -4.26 39.91
C ASP A 415 12.09 -3.11 39.84
N ASP A 416 12.39 -2.47 40.98
CA ASP A 416 13.39 -1.40 41.10
C ASP A 416 14.80 -1.90 40.68
N SER A 417 15.09 -3.20 40.84
CA SER A 417 16.35 -3.81 40.42
C SER A 417 16.42 -4.07 38.90
N ILE A 418 15.27 -4.33 38.27
CA ILE A 418 15.15 -4.54 36.82
C ILE A 418 15.21 -3.18 36.11
N PHE A 419 14.47 -2.20 36.60
CA PHE A 419 14.44 -0.85 36.04
C PHE A 419 15.81 -0.16 36.11
N ARG A 420 16.54 -0.32 37.23
CA ARG A 420 17.93 0.15 37.34
C ARG A 420 18.89 -0.50 36.35
N LYS A 421 18.73 -1.80 36.05
CA LYS A 421 19.55 -2.47 35.02
C LYS A 421 19.30 -1.89 33.63
N GLN A 422 18.03 -1.67 33.27
CA GLN A 422 17.66 -1.06 32.00
C GLN A 422 18.19 0.37 31.86
N ILE A 423 18.16 1.16 32.94
CA ILE A 423 18.78 2.51 32.97
C ILE A 423 20.29 2.42 32.76
N MET A 424 21.00 1.54 33.49
CA MET A 424 22.46 1.38 33.32
C MET A 424 22.87 0.85 31.94
N GLU A 425 21.99 0.13 31.25
CA GLU A 425 22.20 -0.37 29.89
C GLU A 425 22.05 0.77 28.86
N LEU A 426 21.00 1.58 28.99
CA LEU A 426 20.79 2.81 28.21
C LEU A 426 21.90 3.85 28.43
N GLU A 427 22.36 4.05 29.68
CA GLU A 427 23.48 4.95 29.98
C GLU A 427 24.77 4.53 29.27
N ARG A 428 25.06 3.23 29.19
CA ARG A 428 26.21 2.70 28.42
C ARG A 428 26.05 2.90 26.91
N GLU A 429 24.84 2.70 26.39
CA GLU A 429 24.56 2.90 24.97
C GLU A 429 24.71 4.39 24.58
N VAL A 430 24.23 5.31 25.43
CA VAL A 430 24.43 6.77 25.25
C VAL A 430 25.91 7.16 25.29
N VAL A 431 26.74 6.56 26.16
CA VAL A 431 28.20 6.79 26.17
C VAL A 431 28.84 6.29 24.86
N ASN A 432 28.53 5.07 24.44
CA ASN A 432 29.02 4.48 23.18
C ASN A 432 28.62 5.31 21.94
N LEU A 433 27.40 5.84 21.91
CA LEU A 433 26.95 6.77 20.87
C LEU A 433 27.72 8.09 20.90
N ARG A 434 28.01 8.63 22.10
CA ARG A 434 28.79 9.86 22.25
C ARG A 434 30.24 9.71 21.80
N ASP A 435 30.87 8.58 22.11
CA ASP A 435 32.23 8.27 21.65
C ASP A 435 32.30 8.19 20.12
N LYS A 436 31.30 7.54 19.49
CA LYS A 436 31.16 7.48 18.02
C LYS A 436 30.93 8.85 17.38
N VAL A 437 30.15 9.74 18.01
CA VAL A 437 30.00 11.12 17.54
C VAL A 437 31.34 11.85 17.55
N SER A 438 32.14 11.70 18.62
CA SER A 438 33.48 12.31 18.69
C SER A 438 34.49 11.69 17.71
N GLU A 439 34.32 10.43 17.32
CA GLU A 439 35.08 9.81 16.23
C GLU A 439 34.70 10.42 14.86
N ILE A 440 33.41 10.60 14.59
CA ILE A 440 32.92 11.27 13.37
C ILE A 440 33.39 12.72 13.29
N GLU A 441 33.32 13.48 14.38
CA GLU A 441 33.85 14.84 14.47
C GLU A 441 35.32 14.91 14.05
N ARG A 442 36.17 13.98 14.53
CA ARG A 442 37.60 13.92 14.15
C ARG A 442 37.84 13.55 12.70
N ILE A 443 36.96 12.79 12.07
CA ILE A 443 37.06 12.45 10.63
C ILE A 443 36.75 13.70 9.80
N LEU A 444 35.67 14.43 10.13
CA LEU A 444 35.33 15.69 9.46
C LEU A 444 36.44 16.74 9.63
N ASP A 445 37.01 16.84 10.83
CA ASP A 445 38.16 17.71 11.16
C ASP A 445 39.43 17.33 10.39
N ALA A 446 39.55 16.09 9.90
CA ALA A 446 40.64 15.65 9.03
C ALA A 446 40.36 15.92 7.53
N ASP A 447 39.13 15.67 7.09
CA ASP A 447 38.69 15.93 5.70
C ASP A 447 38.74 17.42 5.35
N GLU A 448 38.36 18.32 6.28
CA GLU A 448 38.47 19.77 6.09
C GLU A 448 39.93 20.18 5.80
N LYS A 449 40.89 19.67 6.57
CA LYS A 449 42.33 19.94 6.39
C LYS A 449 42.90 19.33 5.10
N ILE A 450 42.27 18.28 4.57
CA ILE A 450 42.58 17.72 3.24
C ILE A 450 42.04 18.65 2.14
N ILE A 451 40.83 19.17 2.29
CA ILE A 451 40.22 20.13 1.35
C ILE A 451 41.02 21.44 1.30
N GLU A 452 41.43 22.00 2.44
CA GLU A 452 42.33 23.18 2.50
C GLU A 452 43.62 22.94 1.71
N ARG A 453 44.27 21.78 1.88
CA ARG A 453 45.48 21.42 1.13
C ARG A 453 45.26 21.28 -0.37
N ILE A 454 44.11 20.75 -0.79
CA ILE A 454 43.75 20.64 -2.22
C ILE A 454 43.58 22.05 -2.82
N LEU A 455 42.92 22.96 -2.09
CA LEU A 455 42.73 24.34 -2.52
C LEU A 455 44.06 25.13 -2.57
N GLU A 456 44.96 24.93 -1.61
CA GLU A 456 46.32 25.48 -1.69
C GLU A 456 47.08 25.01 -2.94
N LEU A 457 46.99 23.71 -3.26
CA LEU A 457 47.71 23.11 -4.39
C LEU A 457 47.15 23.60 -5.74
N ASP A 458 45.83 23.69 -5.88
CA ASP A 458 45.17 24.28 -7.06
C ASP A 458 45.55 25.76 -7.23
N GLY A 459 45.59 26.55 -6.15
CA GLY A 459 46.07 27.93 -6.17
C GLY A 459 47.53 28.05 -6.62
N LYS A 460 48.42 27.18 -6.11
CA LYS A 460 49.84 27.12 -6.51
C LYS A 460 50.02 26.71 -7.98
N LEU A 461 49.22 25.75 -8.45
CA LEU A 461 49.22 25.30 -9.85
C LEU A 461 48.75 26.42 -10.81
N LYS A 462 47.68 27.14 -10.46
CA LYS A 462 47.16 28.25 -11.29
C LYS A 462 48.16 29.40 -11.41
N ASN A 463 48.89 29.74 -10.35
CA ASN A 463 49.91 30.78 -10.40
C ASN A 463 51.09 30.40 -11.31
N ASN A 464 51.52 29.12 -11.32
CA ASN A 464 52.59 28.61 -12.19
C ASN A 464 52.18 28.49 -13.68
N ILE A 465 50.93 28.79 -14.05
CA ILE A 465 50.44 28.80 -15.44
C ILE A 465 50.45 30.23 -16.03
N HIS A 466 50.81 31.24 -15.23
CA HIS A 466 50.90 32.65 -15.62
C HIS A 466 52.29 33.26 -15.37
N SER A 467 53.32 32.41 -15.32
CA SER A 467 54.75 32.73 -15.24
C SER A 467 55.54 32.03 -16.34
#